data_AF-A0AAV9IZJ7-F1
#
_entry.id   AF-A0AAV9IZJ7-F1
#
_cell.length_a   1.000
_cell.length_b   1.000
_cell.length_c   1.000
_cell.angle_alpha   90.00
_cell.angle_beta   90.00
_cell.angle_gamma   90.00
#
_symmetry.space_group_name_H-M   'P 1'
#
loop_
_entity.id
_entity.type
_entity.pdbx_description
1 polymer ?
#
loop_
_entity_poly.entity_id
_entity_poly.type
_entity_poly.pdbx_seq_one_letter_code
_entity_poly.pdbx_strand_id
1 'polypeptide(L)'
;MLARALDRVKQRRQAERLPLLLRTARTRLSLHANRLHQSVLGSQKEVATLLSNEMKRVEAYRNVSNGTTVLGQVGAASQLERARVRAEQMLHDAGLEDALYMLLVYVELLMTRVSLLEVSVRAKQSRRDVVPLPPELREAVVSIIYACHPPLRGMRGRRVAAACDHVAPLSGTVPELSDAAHLFAKVFATGADTTYDELDASRDDSLRVPAAMTWVTDIWSHPLAHGVSQRLVRQLSVRVPSPHEVLEALQHTARLYDVDWQPPVFRAPDGSHAPTAPQQPPVSTSVQREHDDLLARLNRLKS
;
A
#
# COMPACT_ATOMS: atom_id res chain seq x y z
N MET A 1 8.62 17.44 42.14
CA MET A 1 8.09 18.59 41.36
C MET A 1 8.88 18.85 40.08
N LEU A 2 10.23 18.80 40.10
CA LEU A 2 11.08 19.02 38.92
C LEU A 2 10.78 18.09 37.72
N ALA A 3 10.58 16.79 37.95
CA ALA A 3 10.24 15.85 36.87
C ALA A 3 8.98 16.26 36.08
N ARG A 4 7.91 16.67 36.79
CA ARG A 4 6.67 17.16 36.17
C ARG A 4 6.88 18.45 35.38
N ALA A 5 7.76 19.34 35.83
CA ALA A 5 8.09 20.56 35.10
C ALA A 5 8.87 20.25 33.81
N LEU A 6 9.84 19.34 33.88
CA LEU A 6 10.61 18.89 32.70
C LEU A 6 9.70 18.20 31.66
N ASP A 7 8.75 17.37 32.10
CA ASP A 7 7.80 16.72 31.20
C ASP A 7 6.91 17.74 30.48
N ARG A 8 6.43 18.78 31.19
CA ARG A 8 5.67 19.89 30.57
C ARG A 8 6.49 20.64 29.53
N VAL A 9 7.78 20.88 29.77
CA VAL A 9 8.67 21.53 28.81
C VAL A 9 8.89 20.65 27.57
N LYS A 10 9.14 19.34 27.76
CA LYS A 10 9.28 18.39 26.65
C LYS A 10 8.01 18.33 25.80
N GLN A 11 6.84 18.35 26.44
CA GLN A 11 5.54 18.30 25.77
C GLN A 11 5.20 19.59 25.00
N ARG A 12 5.50 20.77 25.54
CA ARG A 12 5.36 22.05 24.81
C ARG A 12 6.22 22.06 23.55
N ARG A 13 7.47 21.62 23.68
CA ARG A 13 8.38 21.48 22.53
C ARG A 13 7.85 20.50 21.49
N GLN A 14 7.12 19.45 21.88
CA GLN A 14 6.50 18.52 20.92
C GLN A 14 5.36 19.16 20.14
N ALA A 15 4.50 19.94 20.80
CA ALA A 15 3.41 20.66 20.14
C ALA A 15 3.95 21.68 19.13
N GLU A 16 4.99 22.44 19.50
CA GLU A 16 5.67 23.40 18.61
C GLU A 16 6.47 22.71 17.49
N ARG A 17 6.97 21.50 17.74
CA ARG A 17 7.73 20.71 16.75
C ARG A 17 6.82 20.14 15.66
N LEU A 18 5.56 19.83 15.94
CA LEU A 18 4.66 19.19 14.97
C LEU A 18 4.44 20.04 13.69
N PRO A 19 4.09 21.35 13.75
CA PRO A 19 3.97 22.18 12.56
C PRO A 19 5.27 22.22 11.72
N LEU A 20 6.42 22.27 12.40
CA LEU A 20 7.73 22.27 11.75
C LEU A 20 7.99 20.94 11.03
N LEU A 21 7.71 19.81 11.68
CA LEU A 21 7.83 18.48 11.09
C LEU A 21 6.95 18.33 9.86
N LEU A 22 5.68 18.76 9.93
CA LEU A 22 4.76 18.66 8.80
C LEU A 22 5.20 19.54 7.62
N ARG A 23 5.68 20.76 7.89
CA ARG A 23 6.19 21.65 6.83
C ARG A 23 7.41 21.06 6.14
N THR A 24 8.37 20.52 6.89
CA THR A 24 9.57 19.89 6.31
C THR A 24 9.23 18.56 5.63
N ALA A 25 8.29 17.78 6.18
CA ALA A 25 7.81 16.56 5.54
C ALA A 25 7.15 16.86 4.20
N ARG A 26 6.34 17.93 4.10
CA ARG A 26 5.72 18.38 2.84
C ARG A 26 6.75 18.68 1.76
N THR A 27 7.80 19.45 2.08
CA THR A 27 8.83 19.79 1.09
C THR A 27 9.61 18.56 0.64
N ARG A 28 9.94 17.65 1.56
CA ARG A 28 10.59 16.38 1.22
C ARG A 28 9.71 15.44 0.40
N LEU A 29 8.45 15.26 0.79
CA LEU A 29 7.48 14.46 0.03
C LEU A 29 7.34 14.98 -1.41
N SER A 30 7.19 16.30 -1.58
CA SER A 30 7.13 16.93 -2.90
C SER A 30 8.40 16.68 -3.71
N LEU A 31 9.58 16.81 -3.11
CA LEU A 31 10.85 16.51 -3.78
C LEU A 31 10.95 15.03 -4.19
N HIS A 32 10.53 14.11 -3.32
CA HIS A 32 10.53 12.67 -3.61
C HIS A 32 9.53 12.30 -4.71
N ALA A 33 8.31 12.83 -4.64
CA ALA A 33 7.29 12.62 -5.68
C ALA A 33 7.80 13.12 -7.04
N ASN A 34 8.39 14.32 -7.10
CA ASN A 34 8.95 14.87 -8.33
C ASN A 34 10.11 14.01 -8.88
N ARG A 35 11.01 13.52 -8.01
CA ARG A 35 12.11 12.64 -8.45
C ARG A 35 11.58 11.32 -9.00
N LEU A 36 10.59 10.74 -8.33
CA LEU A 36 9.98 9.48 -8.74
C LEU A 36 9.22 9.64 -10.06
N HIS A 37 8.47 10.74 -10.22
CA HIS A 37 7.83 11.11 -11.48
C HIS A 37 8.83 11.15 -12.65
N GLN A 38 9.97 11.83 -12.47
CA GLN A 38 11.02 11.86 -13.49
C GLN A 38 11.63 10.48 -13.76
N SER A 39 11.74 9.63 -12.74
CA SER A 39 12.16 8.22 -12.90
C SER A 39 11.16 7.41 -13.73
N VAL A 40 9.85 7.58 -13.49
CA VAL A 40 8.77 6.93 -14.25
C VAL A 40 8.85 7.36 -15.72
N LEU A 41 8.95 8.67 -16.00
CA LEU A 41 9.12 9.18 -17.37
C LEU A 41 10.38 8.63 -18.06
N GLY A 42 11.49 8.50 -17.32
CA GLY A 42 12.71 7.87 -17.83
C GLY A 42 12.51 6.39 -18.16
N SER A 43 11.81 5.66 -17.29
CA SER A 43 11.48 4.24 -17.46
C SER A 43 10.56 4.02 -18.67
N GLN A 44 9.59 4.92 -18.89
CA GLN A 44 8.72 4.88 -20.07
C GLN A 44 9.52 5.03 -21.38
N LYS A 45 10.46 5.98 -21.44
CA LYS A 45 11.34 6.14 -22.60
C LYS A 45 12.18 4.90 -22.85
N GLU A 46 12.74 4.33 -21.80
CA GLU A 46 13.54 3.10 -21.87
C GLU A 46 12.71 1.91 -22.43
N VAL A 47 11.51 1.69 -21.89
CA VAL A 47 10.57 0.69 -22.40
C VAL A 47 10.27 0.93 -23.88
N ALA A 48 9.95 2.15 -24.30
CA ALA A 48 9.71 2.48 -25.69
C ALA A 48 10.92 2.14 -26.59
N THR A 49 12.14 2.45 -26.14
CA THR A 49 13.36 2.10 -26.89
C THR A 49 13.58 0.60 -27.01
N LEU A 50 13.28 -0.16 -25.95
CA LEU A 50 13.39 -1.63 -25.97
C LEU A 50 12.39 -2.23 -26.96
N LEU A 51 11.15 -1.75 -26.97
CA LEU A 51 10.12 -2.17 -27.91
C LEU A 51 10.50 -1.83 -29.36
N SER A 52 10.98 -0.62 -29.61
CA SER A 52 11.43 -0.19 -30.95
C SER A 52 12.60 -1.04 -31.45
N ASN A 53 13.57 -1.35 -30.59
CA ASN A 53 14.70 -2.21 -30.94
C ASN A 53 14.25 -3.64 -31.26
N GLU A 54 13.29 -4.17 -30.51
CA GLU A 54 12.75 -5.49 -30.79
C GLU A 54 12.03 -5.51 -32.14
N MET A 55 11.28 -4.46 -32.49
CA MET A 55 10.62 -4.39 -33.80
C MET A 55 11.61 -4.35 -34.96
N LYS A 56 12.69 -3.56 -34.86
CA LYS A 56 13.77 -3.54 -35.86
C LYS A 56 14.43 -4.91 -36.02
N ARG A 57 14.56 -5.67 -34.94
CA ARG A 57 15.11 -7.04 -34.99
C ARG A 57 14.15 -7.98 -35.72
N VAL A 58 12.85 -7.94 -35.40
CA VAL A 58 11.83 -8.76 -36.07
C VAL A 58 11.80 -8.47 -37.57
N GLU A 59 11.84 -7.20 -37.97
CA GLU A 59 11.93 -6.80 -39.39
C GLU A 59 13.21 -7.30 -40.06
N ALA A 60 14.36 -7.17 -39.40
CA ALA A 60 15.62 -7.69 -39.93
C ALA A 60 15.57 -9.21 -40.15
N TYR A 61 15.01 -9.98 -39.21
CA TYR A 61 14.83 -11.43 -39.38
C TYR A 61 13.84 -11.76 -40.51
N ARG A 62 12.75 -10.98 -40.65
CA ARG A 62 11.79 -11.15 -41.73
C ARG A 62 12.45 -10.98 -43.10
N ASN A 63 13.35 -10.02 -43.25
CA ASN A 63 14.06 -9.76 -44.50
C ASN A 63 15.12 -10.82 -44.86
N VAL A 64 15.71 -11.47 -43.84
CA VAL A 64 16.71 -12.55 -44.04
C VAL A 64 16.04 -13.90 -44.31
N SER A 65 14.89 -14.16 -43.70
CA SER A 65 14.24 -15.50 -43.69
C SER A 65 13.30 -15.77 -44.87
N ASN A 66 13.64 -15.39 -46.10
CA ASN A 66 12.87 -15.64 -47.34
C ASN A 66 12.44 -17.12 -47.57
N GLY A 67 11.53 -17.67 -46.76
CA GLY A 67 10.88 -18.97 -46.94
C GLY A 67 11.06 -20.02 -45.85
N THR A 68 11.92 -19.86 -44.85
CA THR A 68 12.12 -20.91 -43.82
C THR A 68 11.82 -20.38 -42.42
N THR A 69 10.61 -20.71 -41.96
CA THR A 69 10.00 -20.34 -40.68
C THR A 69 10.76 -20.98 -39.50
N VAL A 70 11.97 -20.52 -39.19
CA VAL A 70 12.63 -20.84 -37.93
C VAL A 70 12.14 -19.85 -36.88
N LEU A 71 10.86 -20.00 -36.51
CA LEU A 71 10.21 -19.23 -35.43
C LEU A 71 10.62 -19.72 -34.02
N GLY A 72 11.53 -20.69 -33.95
CA GLY A 72 11.97 -21.30 -32.71
C GLY A 72 13.25 -20.69 -32.16
N GLN A 73 13.11 -19.90 -31.10
CA GLN A 73 14.08 -19.80 -29.99
C GLN A 73 15.31 -18.90 -30.06
N VAL A 74 15.65 -18.20 -31.15
CA VAL A 74 16.88 -17.37 -31.13
C VAL A 74 16.60 -15.94 -30.64
N GLY A 75 16.59 -15.76 -29.32
CA GLY A 75 16.92 -14.47 -28.67
C GLY A 75 15.90 -13.32 -28.72
N ALA A 76 14.69 -13.54 -29.25
CA ALA A 76 13.56 -12.59 -29.19
C ALA A 76 13.02 -12.41 -27.75
N ALA A 77 13.28 -13.40 -26.88
CA ALA A 77 12.88 -13.32 -25.48
C ALA A 77 13.67 -12.27 -24.67
N SER A 78 14.84 -11.78 -25.11
CA SER A 78 15.69 -10.99 -24.22
C SER A 78 15.28 -9.53 -24.08
N GLN A 79 14.92 -8.83 -25.18
CA GLN A 79 14.55 -7.41 -25.12
C GLN A 79 13.10 -7.24 -24.68
N LEU A 80 12.20 -8.10 -25.15
CA LEU A 80 10.80 -8.07 -24.71
C LEU A 80 10.68 -8.40 -23.23
N GLU A 81 11.43 -9.39 -22.72
CA GLU A 81 11.43 -9.69 -21.28
C GLU A 81 12.04 -8.54 -20.47
N ARG A 82 13.10 -7.89 -20.96
CA ARG A 82 13.63 -6.67 -20.34
C ARG A 82 12.58 -5.55 -20.31
N ALA A 83 11.85 -5.33 -21.41
CA ALA A 83 10.79 -4.35 -21.46
C ALA A 83 9.66 -4.68 -20.47
N ARG A 84 9.30 -5.97 -20.35
CA ARG A 84 8.31 -6.48 -19.39
C ARG A 84 8.73 -6.20 -17.95
N VAL A 85 9.92 -6.64 -17.55
CA VAL A 85 10.48 -6.40 -16.21
C VAL A 85 10.58 -4.90 -15.93
N ARG A 86 10.98 -4.10 -16.92
CA ARG A 86 11.06 -2.64 -16.76
C ARG A 86 9.69 -1.99 -16.61
N ALA A 87 8.67 -2.47 -17.32
CA ALA A 87 7.30 -2.02 -17.18
C ALA A 87 6.69 -2.42 -15.81
N GLU A 88 7.03 -3.59 -15.27
CA GLU A 88 6.67 -3.97 -13.89
C GLU A 88 7.24 -2.96 -12.88
N GLN A 89 8.54 -2.65 -12.97
CA GLN A 89 9.16 -1.63 -12.11
C GLN A 89 8.50 -0.25 -12.29
N MET A 90 8.21 0.15 -13.52
CA MET A 90 7.55 1.42 -13.82
C MET A 90 6.16 1.52 -13.19
N LEU A 91 5.39 0.42 -13.19
CA LEU A 91 4.08 0.36 -12.53
C LEU A 91 4.20 0.48 -11.01
N HIS A 92 5.21 -0.15 -10.42
CA HIS A 92 5.51 0.01 -9.00
C HIS A 92 5.88 1.45 -8.64
N ASP A 93 6.77 2.07 -9.42
CA ASP A 93 7.20 3.45 -9.21
C ASP A 93 6.02 4.42 -9.34
N ALA A 94 5.14 4.21 -10.33
CA ALA A 94 3.92 5.02 -10.51
C ALA A 94 2.93 4.85 -9.34
N GLY A 95 2.77 3.64 -8.81
CA GLY A 95 1.95 3.40 -7.62
C GLY A 95 2.51 4.10 -6.37
N LEU A 96 3.82 4.06 -6.19
CA LEU A 96 4.50 4.75 -5.10
C LEU A 96 4.40 6.28 -5.24
N GLU A 97 4.48 6.81 -6.47
CA GLU A 97 4.26 8.23 -6.76
C GLU A 97 2.85 8.68 -6.34
N ASP A 98 1.84 7.91 -6.73
CA ASP A 98 0.44 8.08 -6.30
C ASP A 98 0.31 8.12 -4.76
N ALA A 99 0.99 7.21 -4.06
CA ALA A 99 1.00 7.17 -2.61
C ALA A 99 1.63 8.42 -1.98
N LEU A 100 2.73 8.92 -2.55
CA LEU A 100 3.38 10.14 -2.08
C LEU A 100 2.48 11.37 -2.26
N TYR A 101 1.73 11.46 -3.37
CA TYR A 101 0.75 12.53 -3.56
C TYR A 101 -0.42 12.46 -2.56
N MET A 102 -0.94 11.26 -2.26
CA MET A 102 -1.95 11.10 -1.22
C MET A 102 -1.44 11.57 0.15
N LEU A 103 -0.21 11.18 0.51
CA LEU A 103 0.41 11.63 1.76
C LEU A 103 0.66 13.13 1.79
N LEU A 104 0.99 13.75 0.65
CA LEU A 104 1.14 15.20 0.54
C LEU A 104 -0.19 15.91 0.88
N VAL A 105 -1.30 15.43 0.33
CA VAL A 105 -2.65 15.95 0.62
C VAL A 105 -2.99 15.78 2.11
N TYR A 106 -2.68 14.63 2.71
CA TYR A 106 -2.89 14.42 4.15
C TYR A 106 -2.04 15.36 5.01
N VAL A 107 -0.77 15.58 4.66
CA VAL A 107 0.08 16.53 5.37
C VAL A 107 -0.47 17.94 5.25
N GLU A 108 -0.95 18.37 4.07
CA GLU A 108 -1.57 19.67 3.86
C GLU A 108 -2.85 19.83 4.69
N LEU A 109 -3.72 18.82 4.72
CA LEU A 109 -4.91 18.81 5.58
C LEU A 109 -4.53 19.00 7.06
N LEU A 110 -3.54 18.25 7.54
CA LEU A 110 -3.08 18.36 8.94
C LEU A 110 -2.44 19.71 9.24
N MET A 111 -1.73 20.31 8.28
CA MET A 111 -1.19 21.66 8.42
C MET A 111 -2.30 22.71 8.49
N THR A 112 -3.35 22.62 7.65
CA THR A 112 -4.48 23.56 7.69
C THR A 112 -5.28 23.46 8.99
N ARG A 113 -5.31 22.27 9.61
CA ARG A 113 -6.05 21.99 10.85
C ARG A 113 -5.14 21.77 12.06
N VAL A 114 -3.94 22.36 12.04
CA VAL A 114 -2.93 22.13 13.09
C VAL A 114 -3.41 22.58 14.48
N SER A 115 -4.27 23.59 14.56
CA SER A 115 -4.87 24.04 15.83
C SER A 115 -5.68 22.96 16.53
N LEU A 116 -6.42 22.12 15.79
CA LEU A 116 -7.18 20.99 16.34
C LEU A 116 -6.24 19.89 16.88
N LEU A 117 -5.14 19.64 16.16
CA LEU A 117 -4.09 18.73 16.62
C LEU A 117 -3.42 19.25 17.88
N GLU A 118 -3.09 20.54 17.95
CA GLU A 118 -2.51 21.16 19.13
C GLU A 118 -3.43 21.06 20.35
N VAL A 119 -4.74 21.30 20.18
CA VAL A 119 -5.72 21.12 21.26
C VAL A 119 -5.73 19.67 21.74
N SER A 120 -5.68 18.71 20.82
CA SER A 120 -5.62 17.27 21.15
C SER A 120 -4.34 16.91 21.90
N VAL A 121 -3.19 17.40 21.42
CA VAL A 121 -1.88 17.21 22.07
C VAL A 121 -1.88 17.84 23.47
N ARG A 122 -2.46 19.04 23.64
CA ARG A 122 -2.60 19.71 24.95
C ARG A 122 -3.60 19.00 25.87
N ALA A 123 -4.69 18.47 25.34
CA ALA A 123 -5.66 17.69 26.11
C ALA A 123 -5.03 16.41 26.68
N LYS A 124 -4.08 15.80 25.95
CA LYS A 124 -3.32 14.65 26.48
C LYS A 124 -2.47 15.04 27.69
N GLN A 125 -2.00 16.29 27.71
CA GLN A 125 -1.17 16.83 28.80
C GLN A 125 -1.96 17.06 30.09
N SER A 126 -3.28 17.30 30.02
CA SER A 126 -4.12 17.52 31.19
C SER A 126 -4.53 16.23 31.91
N ARG A 127 -3.93 15.08 31.56
CA ARG A 127 -4.26 13.74 32.09
C ARG A 127 -5.70 13.32 31.87
N ARG A 128 -6.34 13.77 30.79
CA ARG A 128 -7.50 13.05 30.28
C ARG A 128 -6.99 11.75 29.69
N ASP A 129 -7.45 10.63 30.24
CA ASP A 129 -6.94 9.31 29.90
C ASP A 129 -7.11 8.99 28.42
N VAL A 130 -8.14 9.54 27.80
CA VAL A 130 -8.45 9.38 26.38
C VAL A 130 -8.52 10.74 25.68
N VAL A 131 -7.66 10.94 24.69
CA VAL A 131 -7.81 12.05 23.74
C VAL A 131 -8.37 11.47 22.44
N PRO A 132 -9.65 11.73 22.13
CA PRO A 132 -10.23 11.25 20.89
C PRO A 132 -9.54 11.95 19.72
N LEU A 133 -9.13 11.16 18.72
CA LEU A 133 -8.68 11.67 17.43
C LEU A 133 -9.89 12.28 16.70
N PRO A 134 -9.86 13.59 16.34
CA PRO A 134 -10.98 14.21 15.63
C PRO A 134 -11.30 13.41 14.36
N PRO A 135 -12.58 13.11 14.10
CA PRO A 135 -12.98 12.22 13.01
C PRO A 135 -12.52 12.74 11.64
N GLU A 136 -12.46 14.05 11.45
CA GLU A 136 -12.03 14.70 10.21
C GLU A 136 -10.52 14.55 9.95
N LEU A 137 -9.73 14.24 10.98
CA LEU A 137 -8.29 14.04 10.89
C LEU A 137 -7.89 12.57 10.94
N ARG A 138 -8.84 11.68 11.24
CA ARG A 138 -8.58 10.26 11.50
C ARG A 138 -7.88 9.60 10.33
N GLU A 139 -8.45 9.69 9.13
CA GLU A 139 -7.90 9.04 7.94
C GLU A 139 -6.46 9.51 7.67
N ALA A 140 -6.20 10.81 7.71
CA ALA A 140 -4.88 11.38 7.45
C ALA A 140 -3.84 10.93 8.47
N VAL A 141 -4.18 10.99 9.77
CA VAL A 141 -3.27 10.59 10.86
C VAL A 141 -2.96 9.10 10.79
N VAL A 142 -3.99 8.25 10.69
CA VAL A 142 -3.81 6.79 10.67
C VAL A 142 -3.08 6.36 9.39
N SER A 143 -3.37 7.00 8.25
CA SER A 143 -2.66 6.75 6.98
C SER A 143 -1.17 7.10 7.05
N ILE A 144 -0.80 8.21 7.71
CA ILE A 144 0.61 8.58 7.94
C ILE A 144 1.28 7.58 8.89
N ILE A 145 0.59 7.15 9.95
CA ILE A 145 1.11 6.12 10.87
C ILE A 145 1.38 4.82 10.11
N TYR A 146 0.41 4.35 9.30
CA TYR A 146 0.55 3.16 8.47
C TYR A 146 1.73 3.27 7.50
N ALA A 147 1.87 4.41 6.80
CA ALA A 147 2.90 4.58 5.78
C ALA A 147 4.33 4.64 6.34
N CYS A 148 4.52 5.18 7.55
CA CYS A 148 5.85 5.53 8.07
C CYS A 148 6.31 4.72 9.27
N HIS A 149 5.41 4.12 10.04
CA HIS A 149 5.79 3.41 11.24
C HIS A 149 5.93 1.92 10.94
N PRO A 150 7.14 1.34 10.82
CA PRO A 150 7.25 -0.11 10.67
C PRO A 150 6.66 -0.82 11.89
N PRO A 151 5.99 -1.97 11.71
CA PRO A 151 5.74 -2.86 12.83
C PRO A 151 7.12 -3.20 13.40
N LEU A 152 7.33 -2.91 14.68
CA LEU A 152 8.65 -2.96 15.31
C LEU A 152 9.33 -4.31 15.07
N ARG A 153 10.41 -4.28 14.30
CA ARG A 153 11.32 -5.39 14.06
C ARG A 153 12.17 -5.59 15.33
N GLY A 154 11.57 -6.08 16.43
CA GLY A 154 12.27 -5.96 17.71
C GLY A 154 11.71 -6.51 19.00
N MET A 155 10.78 -7.48 19.02
CA MET A 155 10.85 -8.48 20.11
C MET A 155 12.05 -9.41 19.83
N ARG A 156 13.26 -8.90 20.07
CA ARG A 156 14.51 -9.69 20.11
C ARG A 156 14.43 -10.64 21.30
N GLY A 157 13.92 -11.84 21.09
CA GLY A 157 13.88 -12.88 22.12
C GLY A 157 13.14 -14.14 21.73
N ARG A 158 12.15 -14.06 20.83
CA ARG A 158 11.51 -15.23 20.25
C ARG A 158 11.92 -15.33 18.78
N ARG A 159 12.68 -16.38 18.45
CA ARG A 159 12.86 -16.85 17.07
C ARG A 159 11.51 -17.35 16.56
N VAL A 160 10.59 -16.44 16.26
CA VAL A 160 9.51 -16.75 15.33
C VAL A 160 10.17 -16.69 13.96
N ALA A 161 10.22 -17.84 13.31
CA ALA A 161 10.85 -18.01 12.02
C ALA A 161 10.30 -17.01 11.00
N ALA A 162 11.22 -16.44 10.23
CA ALA A 162 11.08 -15.78 8.94
C ALA A 162 9.70 -15.87 8.26
N ALA A 163 8.95 -14.77 8.29
CA ALA A 163 7.91 -14.35 7.34
C ALA A 163 7.20 -13.15 7.99
N CYS A 164 7.61 -11.90 7.87
CA CYS A 164 8.13 -11.17 6.73
C CYS A 164 8.83 -9.92 7.28
N ASP A 165 9.95 -9.53 6.69
CA ASP A 165 10.65 -8.29 7.01
C ASP A 165 9.89 -7.09 6.44
N HIS A 166 8.72 -6.78 7.01
CA HIS A 166 7.91 -5.64 6.61
C HIS A 166 8.53 -4.35 7.15
N VAL A 167 9.52 -3.81 6.44
CA VAL A 167 9.91 -2.40 6.57
C VAL A 167 8.70 -1.57 6.12
N ALA A 168 8.29 -0.56 6.88
CA ALA A 168 7.21 0.31 6.41
C ALA A 168 7.61 0.90 5.05
N PRO A 169 6.67 1.03 4.11
CA PRO A 169 6.98 1.27 2.71
C PRO A 169 7.79 2.54 2.50
N LEU A 170 7.63 3.52 3.41
CA LEU A 170 8.34 4.79 3.39
C LEU A 170 9.30 4.99 4.57
N SER A 171 9.51 3.99 5.44
CA SER A 171 10.40 4.12 6.60
C SER A 171 11.80 4.55 6.17
N GLY A 172 12.24 5.71 6.66
CA GLY A 172 13.58 6.25 6.37
C GLY A 172 13.70 7.10 5.11
N THR A 173 12.68 7.14 4.24
CA THR A 173 12.68 8.04 3.06
C THR A 173 12.43 9.49 3.47
N VAL A 174 11.43 9.72 4.32
CA VAL A 174 11.06 11.02 4.88
C VAL A 174 11.09 10.94 6.41
N PRO A 175 12.24 11.21 7.05
CA PRO A 175 12.40 11.03 8.49
C PRO A 175 11.47 11.95 9.30
N GLU A 176 11.19 13.16 8.81
CA GLU A 176 10.29 14.10 9.49
C GLU A 176 8.84 13.61 9.51
N LEU A 177 8.41 12.88 8.48
CA LEU A 177 7.09 12.26 8.44
C LEU A 177 7.03 11.07 9.41
N SER A 178 8.13 10.34 9.54
CA SER A 178 8.27 9.24 10.53
C SER A 178 8.23 9.78 11.96
N ASP A 179 8.90 10.90 12.23
CA ASP A 179 8.84 11.60 13.51
C ASP A 179 7.42 12.09 13.82
N ALA A 180 6.70 12.63 12.82
CA ALA A 180 5.31 13.05 12.98
C ALA A 180 4.39 11.84 13.26
N ALA A 181 4.54 10.74 12.52
CA ALA A 181 3.83 9.49 12.76
C ALA A 181 4.05 8.96 14.18
N HIS A 182 5.28 9.00 14.67
CA HIS A 182 5.61 8.59 16.04
C HIS A 182 4.95 9.49 17.08
N LEU A 183 4.93 10.82 16.86
CA LEU A 183 4.20 11.74 17.72
C LEU A 183 2.69 11.46 17.72
N PHE A 184 2.09 11.18 16.57
CA PHE A 184 0.68 10.82 16.48
C PHE A 184 0.36 9.53 17.22
N ALA A 185 1.15 8.47 17.00
CA ALA A 185 1.01 7.22 17.73
C ALA A 185 1.09 7.46 19.25
N LYS A 186 2.06 8.25 19.71
CA LYS A 186 2.21 8.56 21.13
C LYS A 186 1.04 9.36 21.72
N VAL A 187 0.46 10.28 20.96
CA VAL A 187 -0.63 11.16 21.43
C VAL A 187 -1.98 10.43 21.43
N PHE A 188 -2.26 9.62 20.41
CA PHE A 188 -3.59 9.07 20.17
C PHE A 188 -3.78 7.61 20.57
N ALA A 189 -2.71 6.81 20.66
CA ALA A 189 -2.87 5.37 20.92
C ALA A 189 -3.48 5.01 22.28
N THR A 190 -3.35 5.89 23.27
CA THR A 190 -3.93 5.71 24.60
C THR A 190 -5.46 5.84 24.65
N GLY A 191 -6.08 6.28 23.54
CA GLY A 191 -7.52 6.51 23.45
C GLY A 191 -8.28 5.48 22.62
N ALA A 192 -7.57 4.53 22.00
CA ALA A 192 -8.22 3.40 21.36
C ALA A 192 -8.67 2.47 22.47
N ASP A 193 -9.98 2.33 22.65
CA ASP A 193 -10.63 1.46 23.64
C ASP A 193 -9.94 0.09 23.73
N THR A 194 -9.01 -0.06 24.67
CA THR A 194 -8.65 -1.37 25.18
C THR A 194 -9.75 -1.76 26.17
N THR A 195 -10.92 -2.11 25.64
CA THR A 195 -11.96 -2.86 26.37
C THR A 195 -11.54 -4.30 26.66
N TYR A 196 -10.31 -4.68 26.33
CA TYR A 196 -9.69 -5.93 26.77
C TYR A 196 -9.07 -5.77 28.16
N ASP A 197 -9.91 -6.07 29.16
CA ASP A 197 -9.60 -6.70 30.44
C ASP A 197 -8.50 -6.09 31.34
N GLU A 198 -8.96 -5.34 32.34
CA GLU A 198 -8.27 -5.07 33.61
C GLU A 198 -8.12 -6.33 34.52
N LEU A 199 -8.28 -7.55 33.99
CA LEU A 199 -8.38 -8.76 34.82
C LEU A 199 -7.04 -9.40 35.24
N ASP A 200 -5.86 -8.87 34.86
CA ASP A 200 -4.58 -9.53 35.18
C ASP A 200 -3.47 -8.57 35.68
N ALA A 201 -3.78 -7.74 36.67
CA ALA A 201 -2.84 -6.78 37.26
C ALA A 201 -1.72 -7.39 38.16
N SER A 202 -1.48 -8.71 38.12
CA SER A 202 -0.58 -9.40 39.07
C SER A 202 0.68 -10.05 38.47
N ARG A 203 0.93 -9.98 37.16
CA ARG A 203 2.05 -10.72 36.55
C ARG A 203 2.99 -9.84 35.73
N ASP A 204 4.20 -9.71 36.26
CA ASP A 204 5.46 -9.43 35.55
C ASP A 204 5.49 -8.17 34.64
N ASP A 205 5.96 -7.06 35.22
CA ASP A 205 6.06 -5.73 34.56
C ASP A 205 7.08 -5.70 33.40
N SER A 206 7.85 -6.78 33.21
CA SER A 206 8.89 -6.92 32.21
C SER A 206 8.40 -7.23 30.78
N LEU A 207 7.10 -7.54 30.60
CA LEU A 207 6.51 -7.91 29.30
C LEU A 207 5.41 -6.95 28.80
N ARG A 208 5.14 -5.84 29.48
CA ARG A 208 4.11 -4.88 29.05
C ARG A 208 4.56 -4.15 27.78
N VAL A 209 4.06 -4.62 26.64
CA VAL A 209 4.07 -3.86 25.39
C VAL A 209 3.29 -2.57 25.62
N PRO A 210 3.89 -1.38 25.43
CA PRO A 210 3.16 -0.11 25.59
C PRO A 210 1.88 -0.11 24.75
N ALA A 211 0.75 0.36 25.28
CA ALA A 211 -0.51 0.48 24.52
C ALA A 211 -0.35 1.25 23.19
N ALA A 212 0.66 2.12 23.11
CA ALA A 212 1.05 2.77 21.88
C ALA A 212 1.49 1.82 20.76
N MET A 213 2.18 0.75 21.13
CA MET A 213 2.63 -0.26 20.17
C MET A 213 1.48 -1.17 19.73
N THR A 214 0.57 -1.56 20.64
CA THR A 214 -0.56 -2.43 20.26
C THR A 214 -1.46 -1.76 19.22
N TRP A 215 -1.76 -0.46 19.39
CA TRP A 215 -2.55 0.28 18.40
C TRP A 215 -1.86 0.40 17.04
N VAL A 216 -0.56 0.70 17.01
CA VAL A 216 0.19 0.77 15.74
C VAL A 216 0.24 -0.59 15.03
N THR A 217 0.46 -1.67 15.79
CA THR A 217 0.42 -3.03 15.25
C THR A 217 -0.97 -3.40 14.72
N ASP A 218 -2.03 -2.94 15.37
CA ASP A 218 -3.40 -3.17 14.93
C ASP A 218 -3.76 -2.36 13.68
N ILE A 219 -3.32 -1.10 13.57
CA ILE A 219 -3.41 -0.31 12.32
C ILE A 219 -2.73 -1.05 11.16
N TRP A 220 -1.59 -1.69 11.42
CA TRP A 220 -0.87 -2.44 10.40
C TRP A 220 -1.55 -3.74 10.00
N SER A 221 -2.16 -4.42 10.96
CA SER A 221 -2.83 -5.71 10.76
C SER A 221 -4.21 -5.51 10.11
N HIS A 222 -4.90 -4.42 10.43
CA HIS A 222 -6.25 -4.11 10.00
C HIS A 222 -6.37 -2.64 9.52
N PRO A 223 -5.61 -2.21 8.50
CA PRO A 223 -5.54 -0.79 8.12
C PRO A 223 -6.90 -0.20 7.76
N LEU A 224 -7.74 -0.96 7.05
CA LEU A 224 -9.09 -0.51 6.69
C LEU A 224 -10.01 -0.35 7.89
N ALA A 225 -9.89 -1.21 8.91
CA ALA A 225 -10.69 -1.11 10.14
C ALA A 225 -10.36 0.13 10.95
N HIS A 226 -9.11 0.61 10.87
CA HIS A 226 -8.66 1.84 11.51
C HIS A 226 -8.89 3.11 10.67
N GLY A 227 -9.48 2.97 9.48
CA GLY A 227 -9.76 4.09 8.58
C GLY A 227 -8.54 4.56 7.79
N VAL A 228 -7.56 3.70 7.54
CA VAL A 228 -6.54 3.96 6.52
C VAL A 228 -7.19 3.94 5.14
N SER A 229 -6.80 4.87 4.27
CA SER A 229 -7.27 4.89 2.89
C SER A 229 -6.99 3.59 2.16
N GLN A 230 -8.04 3.00 1.60
CA GLN A 230 -7.92 1.79 0.79
C GLN A 230 -6.99 1.98 -0.40
N ARG A 231 -7.02 3.17 -1.02
CA ARG A 231 -6.14 3.50 -2.14
C ARG A 231 -4.69 3.54 -1.68
N LEU A 232 -4.40 4.15 -0.53
CA LEU A 232 -3.05 4.17 0.03
C LEU A 232 -2.53 2.77 0.35
N VAL A 233 -3.35 1.92 1.00
CA VAL A 233 -2.99 0.52 1.29
C VAL A 233 -2.64 -0.22 0.00
N ARG A 234 -3.47 -0.09 -1.06
CA ARG A 234 -3.22 -0.73 -2.35
C ARG A 234 -1.91 -0.27 -2.99
N GLN A 235 -1.63 1.03 -2.96
CA GLN A 235 -0.44 1.60 -3.60
C GLN A 235 0.86 1.31 -2.84
N LEU A 236 0.79 1.24 -1.51
CA LEU A 236 1.95 0.93 -0.67
C LEU A 236 2.21 -0.57 -0.50
N SER A 237 1.25 -1.43 -0.87
CA SER A 237 1.41 -2.88 -0.82
C SER A 237 2.34 -3.35 -1.94
N VAL A 238 3.36 -4.13 -1.58
CA VAL A 238 4.20 -4.83 -2.57
C VAL A 238 3.36 -5.92 -3.20
N ARG A 239 2.85 -5.68 -4.41
CA ARG A 239 2.09 -6.64 -5.22
C ARG A 239 2.76 -6.84 -6.55
N VAL A 240 2.86 -8.08 -7.03
CA VAL A 240 3.31 -8.32 -8.41
C VAL A 240 2.20 -7.84 -9.36
N PRO A 241 2.50 -6.95 -10.33
CA PRO A 241 1.52 -6.56 -11.34
C PRO A 241 1.04 -7.77 -12.13
N SER A 242 -0.25 -7.81 -12.46
CA SER A 242 -0.77 -8.87 -13.30
C SER A 242 -0.19 -8.78 -14.72
N PRO A 243 -0.05 -9.90 -15.45
CA PRO A 243 0.43 -9.86 -16.84
C PRO A 243 -0.40 -8.94 -17.74
N HIS A 244 -1.70 -8.80 -17.46
CA HIS A 244 -2.59 -7.89 -18.16
C HIS A 244 -2.22 -6.41 -17.91
N GLU A 245 -2.00 -6.01 -16.65
CA GLU A 245 -1.58 -4.63 -16.33
C GLU A 245 -0.24 -4.28 -16.99
N VAL A 246 0.71 -5.23 -17.01
CA VAL A 246 2.00 -5.03 -17.70
C VAL A 246 1.79 -4.88 -19.20
N LEU A 247 0.93 -5.71 -19.80
CA LEU A 247 0.60 -5.63 -21.23
C LEU A 247 -0.03 -4.29 -21.59
N GLU A 248 -1.00 -3.82 -20.80
CA GLU A 248 -1.63 -2.51 -20.98
C GLU A 248 -0.61 -1.38 -20.86
N ALA A 249 0.31 -1.47 -19.89
CA ALA A 249 1.38 -0.51 -19.72
C ALA A 249 2.31 -0.47 -20.95
N LEU A 250 2.74 -1.64 -21.46
CA LEU A 250 3.56 -1.73 -22.67
C LEU A 250 2.83 -1.14 -23.89
N GLN A 251 1.55 -1.48 -24.10
CA GLN A 251 0.73 -0.95 -25.19
C GLN A 251 0.51 0.56 -25.06
N HIS A 252 0.31 1.07 -23.84
CA HIS A 252 0.18 2.49 -23.58
C HIS A 252 1.49 3.21 -23.91
N THR A 253 2.64 2.70 -23.46
CA THR A 253 3.96 3.26 -23.79
C THR A 253 4.24 3.20 -25.29
N ALA A 254 3.94 2.10 -25.97
CA ALA A 254 4.11 1.99 -27.42
C ALA A 254 3.33 3.08 -28.16
N ARG A 255 2.05 3.28 -27.81
CA ARG A 255 1.21 4.35 -28.38
C ARG A 255 1.73 5.75 -28.07
N LEU A 256 2.19 6.00 -26.84
CA LEU A 256 2.68 7.31 -26.41
C LEU A 256 3.94 7.76 -27.18
N TYR A 257 4.78 6.80 -27.59
CA TYR A 257 6.04 7.04 -28.30
C TYR A 257 6.00 6.66 -29.78
N ASP A 258 4.81 6.43 -30.33
CA ASP A 258 4.59 6.07 -31.74
C ASP A 258 5.43 4.87 -32.21
N VAL A 259 5.50 3.84 -31.37
CA VAL A 259 6.17 2.57 -31.66
C VAL A 259 5.12 1.59 -32.18
N ASP A 260 5.27 1.11 -33.43
CA ASP A 260 4.42 0.09 -34.05
C ASP A 260 4.70 -1.31 -33.47
N TRP A 261 4.50 -1.44 -32.16
CA TRP A 261 4.63 -2.69 -31.43
C TRP A 261 3.26 -3.31 -31.22
N GLN A 262 3.12 -4.57 -31.63
CA GLN A 262 1.93 -5.37 -31.38
C GLN A 262 2.21 -6.42 -30.32
N PRO A 263 1.27 -6.65 -29.38
CA PRO A 263 1.44 -7.69 -28.38
C PRO A 263 1.58 -9.05 -29.05
N PRO A 264 2.51 -9.91 -28.60
CA PRO A 264 2.55 -11.28 -29.08
C PRO A 264 1.19 -11.92 -28.84
N VAL A 265 0.58 -12.46 -29.89
CA VAL A 265 -0.58 -13.33 -29.74
C VAL A 265 -0.05 -14.56 -29.03
N PHE A 266 -0.22 -14.63 -27.71
CA PHE A 266 -0.11 -15.89 -26.99
C PHE A 266 -1.24 -16.77 -27.51
N ARG A 267 -1.00 -17.46 -28.63
CA ARG A 267 -1.69 -18.72 -28.86
C ARG A 267 -1.30 -19.55 -27.66
N ALA A 268 -2.26 -19.78 -26.76
CA ALA A 268 -2.16 -20.92 -25.87
C ALA A 268 -1.70 -22.08 -26.75
N PRO A 269 -0.63 -22.82 -26.39
CA PRO A 269 -0.26 -23.99 -27.16
C PRO A 269 -1.53 -24.82 -27.30
N ASP A 270 -1.98 -24.99 -28.55
CA ASP A 270 -3.16 -25.78 -28.90
C ASP A 270 -2.86 -27.23 -28.51
N GLY A 271 -2.98 -27.50 -27.22
CA GLY A 271 -2.88 -28.78 -26.54
C GLY A 271 -4.16 -29.05 -25.74
N SER A 272 -5.26 -28.40 -26.14
CA SER A 272 -6.61 -28.87 -25.85
C SER A 272 -6.87 -30.13 -26.71
N HIS A 273 -6.48 -31.33 -26.30
CA HIS A 273 -7.30 -32.09 -25.36
C HIS A 273 -7.90 -31.18 -24.30
N ALA A 274 -9.08 -30.63 -24.62
CA ALA A 274 -9.98 -30.22 -23.57
C ALA A 274 -10.03 -31.39 -22.58
N PRO A 275 -9.75 -31.20 -21.28
CA PRO A 275 -10.24 -32.17 -20.32
C PRO A 275 -11.74 -32.16 -20.56
N THR A 276 -12.27 -33.29 -21.05
CA THR A 276 -13.71 -33.55 -21.06
C THR A 276 -14.18 -33.08 -19.70
N ALA A 277 -14.98 -32.02 -19.67
CA ALA A 277 -15.51 -31.51 -18.41
C ALA A 277 -16.05 -32.74 -17.66
N PRO A 278 -15.66 -33.00 -16.41
CA PRO A 278 -16.35 -34.02 -15.64
C PRO A 278 -17.82 -33.62 -15.71
N GLN A 279 -18.63 -34.51 -16.31
CA GLN A 279 -20.07 -34.32 -16.40
C GLN A 279 -20.52 -33.85 -15.03
N GLN A 280 -21.03 -32.62 -14.94
CA GLN A 280 -21.62 -32.14 -13.71
C GLN A 280 -22.66 -33.19 -13.31
N PRO A 281 -22.59 -33.76 -12.09
CA PRO A 281 -23.69 -34.57 -11.61
C PRO A 281 -24.96 -33.71 -11.69
N PRO A 282 -26.11 -34.32 -12.04
CA PRO A 282 -27.36 -33.57 -12.20
C PRO A 282 -27.58 -32.71 -10.97
N VAL A 283 -27.76 -31.40 -11.19
CA VAL A 283 -28.00 -30.40 -10.15
C VAL A 283 -29.08 -30.95 -9.21
N SER A 284 -28.70 -31.25 -7.98
CA SER A 284 -29.61 -31.73 -6.96
C SER A 284 -30.73 -30.71 -6.77
N THR A 285 -31.94 -31.11 -7.14
CA THR A 285 -33.21 -30.37 -7.01
C THR A 285 -33.60 -30.04 -5.56
N SER A 286 -32.72 -30.34 -4.58
CA SER A 286 -32.92 -30.02 -3.17
C SER A 286 -32.72 -28.55 -2.85
N VAL A 287 -31.69 -27.89 -3.43
CA VAL A 287 -31.37 -26.49 -3.10
C VAL A 287 -32.39 -25.52 -3.72
N GLN A 288 -32.91 -25.86 -4.90
CA GLN A 288 -33.95 -25.07 -5.56
C GLN A 288 -35.28 -25.13 -4.77
N ARG A 289 -35.62 -26.29 -4.20
CA ARG A 289 -36.82 -26.45 -3.36
C ARG A 289 -36.73 -25.67 -2.05
N GLU A 290 -35.56 -25.63 -1.41
CA GLU A 290 -35.37 -24.85 -0.17
C GLU A 290 -35.47 -23.34 -0.41
N HIS A 291 -34.99 -22.85 -1.55
CA HIS A 291 -35.13 -21.45 -1.93
C HIS A 291 -36.60 -21.06 -2.19
N ASP A 292 -37.36 -21.92 -2.86
CA ASP A 292 -38.78 -21.67 -3.14
C ASP A 292 -39.65 -21.74 -1.87
N ASP A 293 -39.31 -22.63 -0.93
CA ASP A 293 -40.03 -22.77 0.35
C ASP A 293 -39.75 -21.58 1.30
N LEU A 294 -38.53 -21.00 1.24
CA LEU A 294 -38.19 -19.77 1.95
C LEU A 294 -38.94 -18.56 1.40
N LEU A 295 -39.08 -18.45 0.08
CA LEU A 295 -39.87 -17.38 -0.55
C LEU A 295 -41.37 -17.50 -0.23
N ALA A 296 -41.91 -18.73 -0.18
CA ALA A 296 -43.29 -18.98 0.21
C ALA A 296 -43.56 -18.59 1.69
N ARG A 297 -42.60 -18.86 2.60
CA ARG A 297 -42.69 -18.45 4.01
C ARG A 297 -42.62 -16.93 4.19
N LEU A 298 -41.75 -16.25 3.44
CA LEU A 298 -41.63 -14.78 3.48
C LEU A 298 -42.90 -14.07 3.04
N ASN A 299 -43.63 -14.62 2.06
CA ASN A 299 -44.88 -14.03 1.59
C ASN A 299 -46.05 -14.23 2.56
N ARG A 300 -46.06 -15.30 3.37
CA ARG A 300 -47.09 -15.51 4.41
C ARG A 300 -46.92 -14.62 5.65
N LEU A 301 -45.72 -14.08 5.88
CA LEU A 301 -45.46 -13.14 6.98
C LEU A 301 -45.82 -11.69 6.63
N LYS A 302 -46.14 -11.41 5.35
CA LYS A 302 -46.54 -10.08 4.87
C LYS A 302 -48.07 -9.92 4.73
N SER A 303 -48.85 -10.95 5.07
CA SER A 303 -50.31 -10.94 5.16
C SER A 303 -50.76 -11.05 6.62
#